data_AF-A0A1E7L556-F1
#
_entry.id   AF-A0A1E7L556-F1
#
_cell.length_a   1.000
_cell.length_b   1.000
_cell.length_c   1.000
_cell.angle_alpha   90.00
_cell.angle_beta   90.00
_cell.angle_gamma   90.00
#
_symmetry.space_group_name_H-M   'P 1'
#
loop_
_entity.id
_entity.type
_entity.pdbx_description
1 polymer ?
#
loop_
_entity_poly.entity_id
_entity_poly.type
_entity_poly.pdbx_seq_one_letter_code
_entity_poly.pdbx_strand_id
1 'polypeptide(L)'
;MVNARLYPLWRALAASDDLPEEALPTVVEALCSRAQRTLPYAVDDREEGWRGNALKEALPALLGRVTDPGLRERLLRQATAQQVAELAAIGVVTAGDVPTVRNVHRIRPEFIAALAFHPQHVDAAIGLLEHLHETELERVVSPWRLVFHNYREQAPSSAPPVPEAVFDAVLRQALAPLAAALAHPDRHEGWLPRTSHLGTWQMQFSISVWRILEQRPERWPRLVRDPEAGRAVQHLLLEHAEPASLDEELLEACAGAVCCPELADLPKPSVTGRERLRVIARRVRRHPRLRDVAGTGLAAAVEACVRRGRLLGSVGTGRADVLSLVEDLVEVSSSPQHLARACALLAGLPAPTVVDEPPMGVKVVFDELPPRRLLEGKQEHRRAEALTHLAANACTPADAVTEALRALLPVELSWILHREETTGPLRQAAADLLPDEGETGGVLRLLSDDELDACPDPGAVLQSWLDAPAAADALTRDRIERTVLISRHHTMEHLRQLPADTVLTHAPTDVALPILTRFCGSDPDRWATLLTALTFGHLDVPAFGEILDALEAKSPA
;
A
#
# COMPACT_ATOMS: atom_id res chain seq x y z
N MET A 1 -47.89 -11.54 -17.25
CA MET A 1 -46.90 -11.70 -18.35
C MET A 1 -47.41 -10.89 -19.53
N VAL A 2 -46.53 -10.17 -20.23
CA VAL A 2 -46.91 -9.27 -21.35
C VAL A 2 -46.15 -9.67 -22.61
N ASN A 3 -46.80 -9.56 -23.77
CA ASN A 3 -46.15 -9.79 -25.06
C ASN A 3 -45.06 -8.72 -25.29
N ALA A 4 -43.81 -9.17 -25.49
CA ALA A 4 -42.65 -8.29 -25.58
C ALA A 4 -42.76 -7.23 -26.70
N ARG A 5 -43.52 -7.52 -27.77
CA ARG A 5 -43.74 -6.58 -28.89
C ARG A 5 -44.57 -5.36 -28.51
N LEU A 6 -45.27 -5.38 -27.38
CA LEU A 6 -46.12 -4.29 -26.91
C LEU A 6 -45.39 -3.31 -25.99
N TYR A 7 -44.17 -3.60 -25.54
CA TYR A 7 -43.42 -2.68 -24.66
C TYR A 7 -43.18 -1.28 -25.26
N PRO A 8 -42.93 -1.11 -26.57
CA PRO A 8 -42.86 0.24 -27.16
C PRO A 8 -44.17 1.02 -27.05
N LEU A 9 -45.33 0.35 -27.14
CA LEU A 9 -46.64 0.97 -26.95
C LEU A 9 -46.85 1.36 -25.48
N TRP A 10 -46.57 0.46 -24.53
CA TRP A 10 -46.67 0.76 -23.11
C TRP A 10 -45.75 1.90 -22.68
N ARG A 11 -44.55 1.99 -23.26
CA ARG A 11 -43.64 3.13 -23.09
C ARG A 11 -44.27 4.43 -23.60
N ALA A 12 -44.83 4.43 -24.82
CA ALA A 12 -45.45 5.62 -25.40
C ALA A 12 -46.65 6.10 -24.57
N LEU A 13 -47.47 5.16 -24.06
CA LEU A 13 -48.58 5.46 -23.15
C LEU A 13 -48.08 6.05 -21.83
N ALA A 14 -47.02 5.50 -21.25
CA ALA A 14 -46.42 6.01 -20.02
C ALA A 14 -45.87 7.44 -20.17
N ALA A 15 -45.36 7.79 -21.35
CA ALA A 15 -44.84 9.12 -21.67
C ALA A 15 -45.92 10.12 -22.14
N SER A 16 -47.16 9.70 -22.33
CA SER A 16 -48.24 10.56 -22.80
C SER A 16 -48.86 11.36 -21.65
N ASP A 17 -48.81 12.69 -21.76
CA ASP A 17 -49.41 13.61 -20.78
C ASP A 17 -50.94 13.44 -20.67
N ASP A 18 -51.60 12.97 -21.74
CA ASP A 18 -53.06 12.79 -21.81
C ASP A 18 -53.56 11.47 -21.18
N LEU A 19 -52.67 10.62 -20.65
CA LEU A 19 -53.08 9.35 -20.03
C LEU A 19 -53.92 9.63 -18.76
N PRO A 20 -55.12 9.05 -18.58
CA PRO A 20 -55.90 9.24 -17.35
C PRO A 20 -55.24 8.54 -16.14
N GLU A 21 -55.43 9.08 -14.93
CA GLU A 21 -54.85 8.53 -13.69
C GLU A 21 -55.32 7.08 -13.44
N GLU A 22 -56.56 6.77 -13.80
CA GLU A 22 -57.17 5.45 -13.67
C GLU A 22 -56.47 4.38 -14.52
N ALA A 23 -55.74 4.77 -15.57
CA ALA A 23 -54.98 3.86 -16.42
C ALA A 23 -53.56 3.57 -15.89
N LEU A 24 -53.05 4.38 -14.94
CA LEU A 24 -51.69 4.23 -14.41
C LEU A 24 -51.42 2.85 -13.77
N PRO A 25 -52.32 2.26 -12.95
CA PRO A 25 -52.08 0.94 -12.36
C PRO A 25 -51.84 -0.14 -13.43
N THR A 26 -52.61 -0.11 -14.52
CA THR A 26 -52.52 -1.07 -15.64
C THR A 26 -51.23 -0.89 -16.43
N VAL A 27 -50.83 0.35 -16.70
CA VAL A 27 -49.57 0.64 -17.42
C VAL A 27 -48.36 0.22 -16.58
N VAL A 28 -48.37 0.50 -15.28
CA VAL A 28 -47.33 0.07 -14.34
C VAL A 28 -47.27 -1.46 -14.26
N GLU A 29 -48.42 -2.13 -14.12
CA GLU A 29 -48.48 -3.59 -14.09
C GLU A 29 -47.91 -4.21 -15.38
N ALA A 30 -48.24 -3.65 -16.54
CA ALA A 30 -47.75 -4.13 -17.82
C ALA A 30 -46.22 -4.00 -17.94
N LEU A 31 -45.65 -2.85 -17.55
CA LEU A 31 -44.20 -2.58 -17.62
C LEU A 31 -43.38 -3.35 -16.57
N CYS A 32 -43.96 -3.62 -15.39
CA CYS A 32 -43.33 -4.41 -14.33
C CYS A 32 -43.49 -5.93 -14.52
N SER A 33 -44.43 -6.39 -15.34
CA SER A 33 -44.63 -7.81 -15.64
C SER A 33 -43.51 -8.35 -16.52
N ARG A 34 -43.01 -9.56 -16.23
CA ARG A 34 -42.03 -10.26 -17.09
C ARG A 34 -42.56 -10.45 -18.52
N ALA A 35 -41.64 -10.36 -19.47
CA ALA A 35 -41.92 -10.66 -20.87
C ALA A 35 -42.34 -12.13 -21.03
N GLN A 36 -43.42 -12.37 -21.77
CA GLN A 36 -43.81 -13.73 -22.13
C GLN A 36 -42.83 -14.23 -23.19
N ARG A 37 -42.02 -15.25 -22.84
CA ARG A 37 -41.05 -15.85 -23.77
C ARG A 37 -41.76 -16.36 -25.01
N THR A 38 -41.44 -15.79 -26.18
CA THR A 38 -42.10 -16.19 -27.44
C THR A 38 -41.57 -17.54 -27.95
N LEU A 39 -40.38 -17.99 -27.51
CA LEU A 39 -39.78 -19.26 -27.89
C LEU A 39 -39.06 -19.95 -26.69
N PRO A 40 -39.28 -21.25 -26.45
CA PRO A 40 -38.69 -21.97 -25.31
C PRO A 40 -37.17 -22.20 -25.40
N TYR A 41 -36.53 -21.92 -26.55
CA TYR A 41 -35.10 -22.18 -26.80
C TYR A 41 -34.28 -20.93 -27.18
N ALA A 42 -34.86 -19.72 -27.07
CA ALA A 42 -34.08 -18.50 -27.29
C ALA A 42 -33.14 -18.28 -26.10
N VAL A 43 -31.84 -18.50 -26.30
CA VAL A 43 -30.75 -18.27 -25.34
C VAL A 43 -30.54 -16.77 -25.05
N ASP A 44 -31.13 -15.90 -25.88
CA ASP A 44 -31.00 -14.45 -25.78
C ASP A 44 -32.12 -13.83 -24.92
N ASP A 45 -31.73 -13.21 -23.79
CA ASP A 45 -32.57 -12.40 -22.89
C ASP A 45 -33.07 -11.08 -23.53
N ARG A 46 -33.11 -10.99 -24.87
CA ARG A 46 -33.46 -9.78 -25.63
C ARG A 46 -34.85 -9.25 -25.32
N GLU A 47 -35.83 -10.13 -25.11
CA GLU A 47 -37.22 -9.73 -24.80
C GLU A 47 -37.32 -9.07 -23.42
N GLU A 48 -36.55 -9.57 -22.45
CA GLU A 48 -36.44 -8.96 -21.13
C GLU A 48 -35.62 -7.67 -21.18
N GLY A 49 -34.62 -7.59 -22.07
CA GLY A 49 -33.91 -6.36 -22.40
C GLY A 49 -34.81 -5.26 -22.97
N TRP A 50 -35.77 -5.61 -23.83
CA TRP A 50 -36.78 -4.66 -24.33
C TRP A 50 -37.69 -4.13 -23.23
N ARG A 51 -38.14 -5.00 -22.32
CA ARG A 51 -38.88 -4.57 -21.13
C ARG A 51 -38.04 -3.63 -20.28
N GLY A 52 -36.78 -4.00 -19.99
CA GLY A 52 -35.86 -3.20 -19.20
C GLY A 52 -35.64 -1.80 -19.77
N ASN A 53 -35.44 -1.70 -21.09
CA ASN A 53 -35.30 -0.41 -21.79
C ASN A 53 -36.59 0.41 -21.77
N ALA A 54 -37.74 -0.21 -22.08
CA ALA A 54 -39.03 0.47 -22.05
C ALA A 54 -39.36 1.03 -20.66
N LEU A 55 -39.11 0.23 -19.62
CA LEU A 55 -39.29 0.67 -18.24
C LEU A 55 -38.31 1.79 -17.88
N LYS A 56 -37.01 1.63 -18.20
CA LYS A 56 -35.98 2.66 -17.96
C LYS A 56 -36.41 4.02 -18.49
N GLU A 57 -36.92 4.08 -19.73
CA GLU A 57 -37.36 5.31 -20.38
C GLU A 57 -38.68 5.85 -19.81
N ALA A 58 -39.58 4.96 -19.36
CA ALA A 58 -40.86 5.33 -18.77
C ALA A 58 -40.77 5.79 -17.31
N LEU A 59 -39.74 5.37 -16.57
CA LEU A 59 -39.60 5.62 -15.12
C LEU A 59 -39.74 7.10 -14.73
N PRO A 60 -39.07 8.08 -15.37
CA PRO A 60 -39.21 9.49 -15.00
C PRO A 60 -40.67 9.98 -15.09
N ALA A 61 -41.36 9.66 -16.18
CA ALA A 61 -42.74 10.09 -16.41
C ALA A 61 -43.72 9.42 -15.44
N LEU A 62 -43.59 8.11 -15.22
CA LEU A 62 -44.47 7.37 -14.32
C LEU A 62 -44.28 7.78 -12.87
N LEU A 63 -43.04 7.90 -12.40
CA LEU A 63 -42.77 8.39 -11.05
C LEU A 63 -43.14 9.87 -10.92
N GLY A 64 -43.12 10.68 -11.97
CA GLY A 64 -43.64 12.05 -11.89
C GLY A 64 -45.14 12.14 -11.60
N ARG A 65 -45.91 11.08 -11.91
CA ARG A 65 -47.38 11.10 -11.94
C ARG A 65 -48.05 10.21 -10.90
N VAL A 66 -47.40 9.10 -10.52
CA VAL A 66 -47.96 8.14 -9.57
C VAL A 66 -47.85 8.70 -8.14
N THR A 67 -48.99 9.03 -7.55
CA THR A 67 -49.15 9.46 -6.15
C THR A 67 -49.43 8.29 -5.19
N ASP A 68 -49.95 7.17 -5.71
CA ASP A 68 -50.20 5.96 -4.92
C ASP A 68 -48.89 5.33 -4.41
N PRO A 69 -48.71 5.17 -3.08
CA PRO A 69 -47.46 4.65 -2.51
C PRO A 69 -47.13 3.22 -2.97
N GLY A 70 -48.13 2.36 -3.17
CA GLY A 70 -47.93 0.96 -3.54
C GLY A 70 -47.45 0.80 -4.98
N LEU A 71 -48.02 1.56 -5.92
CA LEU A 71 -47.56 1.61 -7.30
C LEU A 71 -46.17 2.23 -7.43
N ARG A 72 -45.92 3.29 -6.65
CA ARG A 72 -44.61 3.95 -6.61
C ARG A 72 -43.52 3.01 -6.08
N GLU A 73 -43.81 2.25 -5.02
CA GLU A 73 -42.93 1.19 -4.51
C GLU A 73 -42.64 0.11 -5.56
N ARG A 74 -43.65 -0.34 -6.29
CA ARG A 74 -43.45 -1.33 -7.37
C ARG A 74 -42.50 -0.83 -8.44
N LEU A 75 -42.61 0.45 -8.85
CA LEU A 75 -41.72 1.05 -9.84
C LEU A 75 -40.29 1.15 -9.31
N LEU A 76 -40.10 1.65 -8.08
CA LEU A 76 -38.78 1.77 -7.45
C LEU A 76 -38.08 0.41 -7.27
N ARG A 77 -38.85 -0.66 -7.03
CA ARG A 77 -38.33 -2.04 -6.97
C ARG A 77 -37.80 -2.57 -8.29
N GLN A 78 -38.30 -2.06 -9.42
CA GLN A 78 -37.82 -2.47 -10.74
C GLN A 78 -36.66 -1.60 -11.24
N ALA A 79 -36.48 -0.41 -10.69
CA ALA A 79 -35.34 0.46 -11.00
C ALA A 79 -34.06 -0.09 -10.34
N THR A 80 -32.92 0.09 -11.01
CA THR A 80 -31.60 -0.16 -10.41
C THR A 80 -31.23 0.97 -9.44
N ALA A 81 -30.37 0.70 -8.46
CA ALA A 81 -29.88 1.73 -7.53
C ALA A 81 -29.25 2.95 -8.24
N GLN A 82 -28.59 2.72 -9.38
CA GLN A 82 -28.04 3.79 -10.22
C GLN A 82 -29.16 4.65 -10.83
N GLN A 83 -30.21 4.04 -11.37
CA GLN A 83 -31.36 4.78 -11.89
C GLN A 83 -32.06 5.58 -10.79
N VAL A 84 -32.23 5.01 -9.59
CA VAL A 84 -32.82 5.71 -8.44
C VAL A 84 -32.00 6.95 -8.08
N ALA A 85 -30.67 6.86 -8.06
CA ALA A 85 -29.80 8.02 -7.83
C ALA A 85 -29.93 9.08 -8.93
N GLU A 86 -29.91 8.70 -10.21
CA GLU A 86 -30.08 9.67 -11.31
C GLU A 86 -31.48 10.33 -11.28
N LEU A 87 -32.53 9.55 -10.98
CA LEU A 87 -33.90 10.06 -10.82
C LEU A 87 -34.05 11.00 -9.63
N ALA A 88 -33.30 10.77 -8.55
CA ALA A 88 -33.26 11.67 -7.40
C ALA A 88 -32.59 13.00 -7.76
N ALA A 89 -31.52 12.96 -8.58
CA ALA A 89 -30.78 14.15 -8.98
C ALA A 89 -31.54 15.07 -9.95
N ILE A 90 -32.53 14.52 -10.67
CA ILE A 90 -33.46 15.30 -11.51
C ILE A 90 -34.76 15.66 -10.78
N GLY A 91 -34.89 15.32 -9.49
CA GLY A 91 -36.03 15.68 -8.64
C GLY A 91 -37.27 14.79 -8.77
N VAL A 92 -37.20 13.65 -9.47
CA VAL A 92 -38.33 12.72 -9.63
C VAL A 92 -38.47 11.82 -8.40
N VAL A 93 -37.35 11.34 -7.86
CA VAL A 93 -37.30 10.61 -6.58
C VAL A 93 -36.98 11.62 -5.48
N THR A 94 -37.79 11.65 -4.43
CA THR A 94 -37.73 12.71 -3.41
C THR A 94 -37.48 12.12 -2.02
N ALA A 95 -37.36 12.98 -1.01
CA ALA A 95 -37.27 12.54 0.39
C ALA A 95 -38.44 11.63 0.83
N GLY A 96 -39.64 11.77 0.24
CA GLY A 96 -40.79 10.90 0.53
C GLY A 96 -40.57 9.44 0.12
N ASP A 97 -39.65 9.18 -0.82
CA ASP A 97 -39.34 7.85 -1.32
C ASP A 97 -38.28 7.11 -0.51
N VAL A 98 -37.61 7.80 0.41
CA VAL A 98 -36.49 7.27 1.19
C VAL A 98 -36.84 5.99 1.95
N PRO A 99 -37.99 5.85 2.64
CA PRO A 99 -38.34 4.60 3.32
C PRO A 99 -38.42 3.42 2.35
N THR A 100 -39.03 3.63 1.18
CA THR A 100 -39.14 2.62 0.13
C THR A 100 -37.79 2.26 -0.45
N VAL A 101 -36.96 3.26 -0.77
CA VAL A 101 -35.61 3.02 -1.30
C VAL A 101 -34.75 2.26 -0.31
N ARG A 102 -34.80 2.56 0.99
CA ARG A 102 -34.08 1.80 2.04
C ARG A 102 -34.51 0.34 2.12
N ASN A 103 -35.79 0.06 1.95
CA ASN A 103 -36.33 -1.30 2.02
C ASN A 103 -35.95 -2.16 0.81
N VAL A 104 -35.70 -1.52 -0.33
CA VAL A 104 -35.54 -2.19 -1.63
C VAL A 104 -34.09 -2.18 -2.10
N HIS A 105 -33.32 -1.14 -1.78
CA HIS A 105 -31.98 -0.89 -2.28
C HIS A 105 -31.00 -0.66 -1.11
N ARG A 106 -29.75 -1.08 -1.29
CA ARG A 106 -28.65 -0.61 -0.46
C ARG A 106 -28.45 0.89 -0.72
N ILE A 107 -28.42 1.68 0.35
CA ILE A 107 -28.12 3.11 0.26
C ILE A 107 -26.67 3.29 -0.20
N ARG A 108 -26.49 4.08 -1.26
CA ARG A 108 -25.18 4.37 -1.85
C ARG A 108 -24.88 5.86 -1.79
N PRO A 109 -23.59 6.27 -1.79
CA PRO A 109 -23.20 7.68 -1.79
C PRO A 109 -23.83 8.50 -2.91
N GLU A 110 -24.00 7.91 -4.10
CA GLU A 110 -24.57 8.61 -5.26
C GLU A 110 -26.03 9.01 -5.04
N PHE A 111 -26.81 8.21 -4.32
CA PHE A 111 -28.20 8.54 -3.99
C PHE A 111 -28.29 9.66 -2.96
N ILE A 112 -27.42 9.65 -1.95
CA ILE A 112 -27.35 10.72 -0.94
C ILE A 112 -26.94 12.05 -1.58
N ALA A 113 -25.89 12.03 -2.40
CA ALA A 113 -25.46 13.21 -3.16
C ALA A 113 -26.57 13.72 -4.09
N ALA A 114 -27.27 12.81 -4.77
CA ALA A 114 -28.41 13.13 -5.64
C ALA A 114 -29.57 13.80 -4.90
N LEU A 115 -29.97 13.28 -3.73
CA LEU A 115 -30.99 13.93 -2.91
C LEU A 115 -30.54 15.33 -2.46
N ALA A 116 -29.27 15.46 -2.07
CA ALA A 116 -28.69 16.71 -1.61
C ALA A 116 -28.55 17.78 -2.72
N PHE A 117 -28.73 17.45 -4.00
CA PHE A 117 -28.83 18.46 -5.07
C PHE A 117 -30.05 19.36 -4.89
N HIS A 118 -31.07 18.89 -4.16
CA HIS A 118 -32.30 19.61 -3.91
C HIS A 118 -32.33 20.15 -2.47
N PRO A 119 -32.36 21.48 -2.26
CA PRO A 119 -32.29 22.07 -0.92
C PRO A 119 -33.33 21.53 0.07
N GLN A 120 -34.55 21.25 -0.40
CA GLN A 120 -35.63 20.69 0.40
C GLN A 120 -35.43 19.23 0.85
N HIS A 121 -34.40 18.55 0.36
CA HIS A 121 -34.10 17.15 0.68
C HIS A 121 -32.78 16.96 1.44
N VAL A 122 -32.10 18.06 1.80
CA VAL A 122 -30.82 18.04 2.51
C VAL A 122 -30.89 17.29 3.83
N ASP A 123 -31.92 17.53 4.66
CA ASP A 123 -32.06 16.85 5.96
C ASP A 123 -32.26 15.34 5.80
N ALA A 124 -33.02 14.93 4.79
CA ALA A 124 -33.22 13.52 4.47
C ALA A 124 -31.91 12.87 3.97
N ALA A 125 -31.12 13.58 3.16
CA ALA A 125 -29.81 13.12 2.70
C ALA A 125 -28.83 12.96 3.89
N ILE A 126 -28.81 13.93 4.82
CA ILE A 126 -27.98 13.85 6.04
C ILE A 126 -28.37 12.64 6.89
N GLY A 127 -29.67 12.40 7.10
CA GLY A 127 -30.15 11.25 7.86
C GLY A 127 -29.79 9.89 7.24
N LEU A 128 -29.42 9.85 5.96
CA LEU A 128 -28.98 8.63 5.29
C LEU A 128 -27.50 8.32 5.48
N LEU A 129 -26.69 9.27 5.94
CA LEU A 129 -25.24 9.06 6.08
C LEU A 129 -24.91 7.94 7.07
N GLU A 130 -25.73 7.70 8.09
CA GLU A 130 -25.56 6.61 9.07
C GLU A 130 -25.53 5.21 8.43
N HIS A 131 -26.01 5.08 7.19
CA HIS A 131 -26.05 3.82 6.44
C HIS A 131 -24.79 3.57 5.60
N LEU A 132 -23.87 4.55 5.54
CA LEU A 132 -22.64 4.44 4.78
C LEU A 132 -21.49 3.94 5.67
N HIS A 133 -20.61 3.14 5.08
CA HIS A 133 -19.32 2.84 5.69
C HIS A 133 -18.41 4.08 5.63
N GLU A 134 -17.44 4.19 6.54
CA GLU A 134 -16.51 5.34 6.63
C GLU A 134 -15.79 5.61 5.30
N THR A 135 -15.35 4.56 4.61
CA THR A 135 -14.67 4.63 3.31
C THR A 135 -15.58 5.09 2.16
N GLU A 136 -16.89 5.12 2.38
CA GLU A 136 -17.89 5.54 1.39
C GLU A 136 -18.29 7.01 1.55
N LEU A 137 -18.06 7.61 2.72
CA LEU A 137 -18.41 9.00 3.03
C LEU A 137 -17.72 10.00 2.09
N GLU A 138 -16.45 9.76 1.76
CA GLU A 138 -15.70 10.57 0.79
C GLU A 138 -16.44 10.68 -0.54
N ARG A 139 -17.08 9.59 -1.00
CA ARG A 139 -17.75 9.54 -2.30
C ARG A 139 -19.02 10.38 -2.36
N VAL A 140 -19.57 10.79 -1.21
CA VAL A 140 -20.69 11.74 -1.16
C VAL A 140 -20.24 13.11 -1.65
N VAL A 141 -18.98 13.49 -1.39
CA VAL A 141 -18.43 14.82 -1.70
C VAL A 141 -17.38 14.83 -2.83
N SER A 142 -16.65 13.71 -3.06
CA SER A 142 -15.41 13.68 -3.85
C SER A 142 -15.54 13.36 -5.36
N PRO A 143 -16.73 13.45 -5.96
CA PRO A 143 -16.78 14.07 -7.29
C PRO A 143 -17.73 15.26 -7.37
N TRP A 144 -18.65 15.41 -6.41
CA TRP A 144 -19.88 16.24 -6.45
C TRP A 144 -20.54 16.38 -7.86
N ARG A 145 -20.23 15.46 -8.77
CA ARG A 145 -20.60 15.39 -10.18
C ARG A 145 -21.10 13.97 -10.38
N LEU A 146 -22.41 13.84 -10.35
CA LEU A 146 -23.07 12.57 -10.61
C LEU A 146 -22.88 12.19 -12.08
N VAL A 147 -22.64 10.90 -12.31
CA VAL A 147 -22.54 10.36 -13.66
C VAL A 147 -23.94 9.92 -14.09
N PHE A 148 -24.46 10.55 -15.14
CA PHE A 148 -25.76 10.23 -15.73
C PHE A 148 -25.58 9.30 -16.92
N HIS A 149 -25.86 8.01 -16.73
CA HIS A 149 -25.81 7.02 -17.80
C HIS A 149 -27.15 6.87 -18.51
N ASN A 150 -28.25 7.04 -17.78
CA ASN A 150 -29.59 6.70 -18.26
C ASN A 150 -30.40 7.94 -18.64
N TYR A 151 -30.21 9.05 -17.94
CA TYR A 151 -31.03 10.26 -18.07
C TYR A 151 -30.20 11.50 -18.45
N ARG A 152 -29.24 11.33 -19.38
CA ARG A 152 -28.27 12.39 -19.75
C ARG A 152 -28.92 13.66 -20.29
N GLU A 153 -30.02 13.54 -21.03
CA GLU A 153 -30.76 14.70 -21.60
C GLU A 153 -31.51 15.50 -20.53
N GLN A 154 -31.83 14.86 -19.40
CA GLN A 154 -32.55 15.45 -18.27
C GLN A 154 -31.60 15.88 -17.15
N ALA A 155 -30.31 15.59 -17.30
CA ALA A 155 -29.31 15.93 -16.31
C ALA A 155 -29.24 17.46 -16.14
N PRO A 156 -29.10 17.97 -14.91
CA PRO A 156 -28.93 19.39 -14.68
C PRO A 156 -27.70 19.92 -15.45
N SER A 157 -27.83 21.10 -16.04
CA SER A 157 -26.79 21.72 -16.88
C SER A 157 -25.50 22.02 -16.12
N SER A 158 -25.59 22.22 -14.81
CA SER A 158 -24.46 22.29 -13.89
C SER A 158 -24.82 21.63 -12.55
N ALA A 159 -23.85 20.97 -11.93
CA ALA A 159 -24.01 20.49 -10.55
C ALA A 159 -24.04 21.70 -9.59
N PRO A 160 -25.01 21.78 -8.67
CA PRO A 160 -24.99 22.81 -7.62
C PRO A 160 -23.74 22.65 -6.74
N PRO A 161 -23.31 23.66 -5.96
CA PRO A 161 -22.27 23.44 -4.96
C PRO A 161 -22.74 22.47 -3.87
N VAL A 162 -21.80 21.80 -3.18
CA VAL A 162 -22.11 20.97 -2.01
C VAL A 162 -22.78 21.84 -0.95
N PRO A 163 -23.99 21.50 -0.46
CA PRO A 163 -24.58 22.21 0.67
C PRO A 163 -23.68 22.11 1.91
N GLU A 164 -23.39 23.24 2.56
CA GLU A 164 -22.52 23.28 3.75
C GLU A 164 -22.98 22.31 4.85
N ALA A 165 -24.29 22.17 5.05
CA ALA A 165 -24.86 21.23 6.03
C ALA A 165 -24.52 19.76 5.72
N VAL A 166 -24.48 19.39 4.43
CA VAL A 166 -24.12 18.03 3.99
C VAL A 166 -22.64 17.80 4.18
N PHE A 167 -21.80 18.76 3.77
CA PHE A 167 -20.36 18.69 3.98
C PHE A 167 -20.03 18.56 5.48
N ASP A 168 -20.67 19.37 6.34
CA ASP A 168 -20.51 19.32 7.79
C ASP A 168 -20.93 17.97 8.39
N ALA A 169 -22.04 17.42 7.93
CA ALA A 169 -22.50 16.12 8.40
C ALA A 169 -21.56 14.99 7.98
N VAL A 170 -21.11 14.99 6.72
CA VAL A 170 -20.13 14.03 6.20
C VAL A 170 -18.82 14.13 6.98
N LEU A 171 -18.29 15.35 7.17
CA LEU A 171 -17.06 15.58 7.90
C LEU A 171 -17.18 15.14 9.37
N ARG A 172 -18.28 15.49 10.05
CA ARG A 172 -18.53 15.08 11.44
C ARG A 172 -18.57 13.55 11.57
N GLN A 173 -19.30 12.87 10.69
CA GLN A 173 -19.41 11.42 10.74
C GLN A 173 -18.09 10.73 10.39
N ALA A 174 -17.32 11.29 9.45
CA ALA A 174 -15.99 10.81 9.09
C ALA A 174 -14.98 10.97 10.23
N LEU A 175 -15.05 12.09 10.98
CA LEU A 175 -14.14 12.35 12.10
C LEU A 175 -14.54 11.65 13.40
N ALA A 176 -15.81 11.31 13.60
CA ALA A 176 -16.33 10.78 14.86
C ALA A 176 -15.60 9.50 15.36
N PRO A 177 -15.31 8.48 14.53
CA PRO A 177 -14.55 7.31 14.99
C PRO A 177 -13.16 7.67 15.51
N LEU A 178 -12.47 8.57 14.80
CA LEU A 178 -11.13 9.03 15.16
C LEU A 178 -11.16 9.89 16.44
N ALA A 179 -12.12 10.80 16.55
CA ALA A 179 -12.33 11.61 17.75
C ALA A 179 -12.63 10.74 18.98
N ALA A 180 -13.48 9.71 18.84
CA ALA A 180 -13.79 8.77 19.90
C ALA A 180 -12.55 7.95 20.33
N ALA A 181 -11.76 7.45 19.37
CA ALA A 181 -10.52 6.72 19.65
C ALA A 181 -9.47 7.57 20.38
N LEU A 182 -9.43 8.88 20.09
CA LEU A 182 -8.55 9.86 20.74
C LEU A 182 -9.05 10.28 22.13
N ALA A 183 -10.37 10.34 22.34
CA ALA A 183 -10.98 10.68 23.63
C ALA A 183 -10.87 9.54 24.64
N HIS A 184 -10.90 8.28 24.17
CA HIS A 184 -10.87 7.08 25.00
C HIS A 184 -9.80 6.08 24.54
N PRO A 185 -8.50 6.44 24.62
CA PRO A 185 -7.42 5.59 24.12
C PRO A 185 -7.30 4.25 24.88
N ASP A 186 -7.84 4.17 26.10
CA ASP A 186 -7.91 2.98 26.96
C ASP A 186 -8.88 1.91 26.46
N ARG A 187 -9.88 2.28 25.65
CA ARG A 187 -10.89 1.34 25.13
C ARG A 187 -10.39 0.52 23.95
N HIS A 188 -9.27 0.92 23.35
CA HIS A 188 -8.65 0.26 22.20
C HIS A 188 -9.54 0.17 20.93
N GLU A 189 -10.78 0.63 20.98
CA GLU A 189 -11.67 0.81 19.82
C GLU A 189 -11.06 1.85 18.87
N GLY A 190 -10.90 1.50 17.59
CA GLY A 190 -10.26 2.37 16.58
C GLY A 190 -8.73 2.30 16.54
N TRP A 191 -8.09 1.58 17.46
CA TRP A 191 -6.65 1.33 17.42
C TRP A 191 -6.36 -0.03 16.79
N LEU A 192 -5.68 -0.05 15.64
CA LEU A 192 -5.38 -1.29 14.96
C LEU A 192 -4.06 -1.90 15.48
N PRO A 193 -4.04 -3.20 15.80
CA PRO A 193 -2.79 -3.90 16.07
C PRO A 193 -2.01 -4.02 14.75
N ARG A 194 -0.85 -3.37 14.67
CA ARG A 194 0.06 -3.43 13.51
C ARG A 194 0.47 -4.86 13.14
N THR A 195 0.47 -5.77 14.12
CA THR A 195 0.57 -7.21 13.95
C THR A 195 -0.25 -7.91 15.04
N SER A 196 -0.89 -9.03 14.71
CA SER A 196 -1.64 -9.90 15.64
C SER A 196 -0.80 -10.41 16.83
N HIS A 197 0.53 -10.35 16.72
CA HIS A 197 1.46 -10.99 17.67
C HIS A 197 2.22 -10.02 18.59
N LEU A 198 2.40 -8.75 18.23
CA LEU A 198 3.25 -7.82 19.01
C LEU A 198 2.46 -6.80 19.86
N GLY A 199 1.15 -6.66 19.67
CA GLY A 199 0.35 -5.66 20.40
C GLY A 199 0.83 -4.23 20.19
N THR A 200 1.35 -3.95 18.99
CA THR A 200 1.76 -2.62 18.52
C THR A 200 0.53 -1.84 18.09
N TRP A 201 0.27 -0.70 18.73
CA TRP A 201 -0.90 0.14 18.47
C TRP A 201 -0.58 1.17 17.39
N GLN A 202 -1.32 1.20 16.28
CA GLN A 202 -1.24 2.29 15.32
C GLN A 202 -2.63 2.88 15.10
N MET A 203 -2.73 4.20 15.22
CA MET A 203 -3.90 4.93 14.75
C MET A 203 -3.79 5.02 13.23
N GLN A 204 -4.65 4.29 12.52
CA GLN A 204 -4.76 4.45 11.07
C GLN A 204 -5.69 5.63 10.79
N PHE A 205 -5.11 6.68 10.22
CA PHE A 205 -5.88 7.78 9.67
C PHE A 205 -6.38 7.35 8.29
N SER A 206 -7.70 7.30 8.12
CA SER A 206 -8.31 6.97 6.85
C SER A 206 -8.01 8.08 5.83
N ILE A 207 -7.36 7.71 4.71
CA ILE A 207 -7.07 8.65 3.63
C ILE A 207 -8.35 9.30 3.07
N SER A 208 -9.48 8.60 3.17
CA SER A 208 -10.79 9.12 2.79
C SER A 208 -11.24 10.30 3.66
N VAL A 209 -10.94 10.26 4.97
CA VAL A 209 -11.23 11.37 5.89
C VAL A 209 -10.36 12.57 5.58
N TRP A 210 -9.07 12.35 5.30
CA TRP A 210 -8.17 13.40 4.83
C TRP A 210 -8.70 14.08 3.55
N ARG A 211 -9.12 13.30 2.55
CA ARG A 211 -9.65 13.84 1.28
C ARG A 211 -10.92 14.66 1.44
N ILE A 212 -11.73 14.41 2.46
CA ILE A 212 -12.88 15.28 2.79
C ILE A 212 -12.36 16.60 3.37
N LEU A 213 -11.45 16.53 4.34
CA LEU A 213 -10.88 17.70 5.02
C LEU A 213 -10.06 18.61 4.08
N GLU A 214 -9.33 18.02 3.12
CA GLU A 214 -8.48 18.71 2.15
C GLU A 214 -9.28 19.58 1.16
N GLN A 215 -10.57 19.28 0.95
CA GLN A 215 -11.42 20.07 0.03
C GLN A 215 -11.72 21.48 0.53
N ARG A 216 -11.53 21.74 1.83
CA ARG A 216 -11.90 23.01 2.50
C ARG A 216 -10.78 23.52 3.42
N PRO A 217 -9.58 23.84 2.91
CA PRO A 217 -8.45 24.29 3.72
C PRO A 217 -8.72 25.58 4.51
N GLU A 218 -9.59 26.45 3.98
CA GLU A 218 -10.04 27.68 4.65
C GLU A 218 -10.74 27.41 6.00
N ARG A 219 -11.21 26.18 6.24
CA ARG A 219 -11.91 25.79 7.47
C ARG A 219 -10.99 25.19 8.53
N TRP A 220 -9.74 24.83 8.18
CA TRP A 220 -8.81 24.19 9.11
C TRP A 220 -8.62 24.98 10.40
N PRO A 221 -8.44 26.32 10.41
CA PRO A 221 -8.23 27.08 11.65
C PRO A 221 -9.39 27.01 12.64
N ARG A 222 -10.62 26.89 12.13
CA ARG A 222 -11.80 26.69 12.98
C ARG A 222 -11.89 25.26 13.46
N LEU A 223 -11.65 24.29 12.57
CA LEU A 223 -11.79 22.86 12.86
C LEU A 223 -10.76 22.36 13.87
N VAL A 224 -9.51 22.83 13.84
CA VAL A 224 -8.49 22.42 14.84
C VAL A 224 -8.82 22.86 16.27
N ARG A 225 -9.70 23.86 16.42
CA ARG A 225 -10.18 24.39 17.71
C ARG A 225 -11.50 23.77 18.17
N ASP A 226 -12.08 22.87 17.37
CA ASP A 226 -13.32 22.20 17.72
C ASP A 226 -13.13 21.29 18.95
N PRO A 227 -13.99 21.37 19.97
CA PRO A 227 -13.81 20.63 21.23
C PRO A 227 -13.95 19.11 21.06
N GLU A 228 -14.72 18.64 20.06
CA GLU A 228 -14.98 17.22 19.87
C GLU A 228 -14.00 16.62 18.84
N ALA A 229 -13.88 17.26 17.68
CA ALA A 229 -13.13 16.75 16.54
C ALA A 229 -11.76 17.42 16.36
N GLY A 230 -11.46 18.51 17.07
CA GLY A 230 -10.27 19.31 16.81
C GLY A 230 -8.97 18.54 16.94
N ARG A 231 -8.87 17.62 17.91
CA ARG A 231 -7.70 16.75 18.05
C ARG A 231 -7.53 15.80 16.87
N ALA A 232 -8.62 15.21 16.38
CA ALA A 232 -8.61 14.36 15.18
C ALA A 232 -8.13 15.13 13.95
N VAL A 233 -8.60 16.38 13.79
CA VAL A 233 -8.18 17.29 12.72
C VAL A 233 -6.70 17.65 12.84
N GLN A 234 -6.21 17.98 14.05
CA GLN A 234 -4.78 18.27 14.28
C GLN A 234 -3.91 17.08 13.87
N HIS A 235 -4.29 15.85 14.23
CA HIS A 235 -3.55 14.66 13.81
C HIS A 235 -3.57 14.48 12.29
N LEU A 236 -4.74 14.61 11.63
CA LEU A 236 -4.84 14.49 10.17
C LEU A 236 -3.95 15.52 9.44
N LEU A 237 -3.94 16.77 9.90
CA LEU A 237 -3.10 17.82 9.34
C LEU A 237 -1.61 17.48 9.46
N LEU A 238 -1.16 17.04 10.65
CA LEU A 238 0.24 16.68 10.89
C LEU A 238 0.71 15.44 10.11
N GLU A 239 -0.21 14.57 9.70
CA GLU A 239 0.13 13.35 8.95
C GLU A 239 0.07 13.54 7.43
N HIS A 240 -0.87 14.35 6.94
CA HIS A 240 -1.19 14.41 5.52
C HIS A 240 -1.03 15.79 4.88
N ALA A 241 -1.18 16.89 5.61
CA ALA A 241 -1.05 18.22 5.01
C ALA A 241 0.37 18.46 4.51
N GLU A 242 0.50 19.16 3.39
CA GLU A 242 1.81 19.56 2.88
C GLU A 242 2.46 20.59 3.82
N PRO A 243 3.78 20.52 4.05
CA PRO A 243 4.43 21.41 5.03
C PRO A 243 4.27 22.89 4.75
N ALA A 244 4.12 23.29 3.49
CA ALA A 244 3.89 24.66 3.08
C ALA A 244 2.45 25.15 3.31
N SER A 245 1.49 24.24 3.51
CA SER A 245 0.07 24.56 3.70
C SER A 245 -0.30 24.86 5.15
N LEU A 246 0.57 24.54 6.12
CA LEU A 246 0.37 24.85 7.53
C LEU A 246 1.14 26.15 7.86
N ASP A 247 0.42 27.23 8.11
CA ASP A 247 1.03 28.45 8.65
C ASP A 247 1.45 28.27 10.12
N GLU A 248 2.10 29.28 10.68
CA GLU A 248 2.60 29.23 12.06
C GLU A 248 1.46 29.08 13.08
N GLU A 249 0.34 29.78 12.88
CA GLU A 249 -0.84 29.72 13.76
C GLU A 249 -1.47 28.30 13.77
N LEU A 250 -1.59 27.65 12.62
CA LEU A 250 -2.08 26.28 12.51
C LEU A 250 -1.10 25.28 13.12
N LEU A 251 0.21 25.46 12.94
CA LEU A 251 1.22 24.61 13.56
C LEU A 251 1.19 24.74 15.08
N GLU A 252 1.03 25.95 15.62
CA GLU A 252 0.85 26.21 17.05
C GLU A 252 -0.41 25.52 17.58
N ALA A 253 -1.54 25.62 16.85
CA ALA A 253 -2.76 24.93 17.22
C ALA A 253 -2.61 23.39 17.22
N CYS A 254 -1.72 22.85 16.37
CA CYS A 254 -1.43 21.42 16.31
C CYS A 254 -0.35 20.96 17.30
N ALA A 255 0.36 21.87 17.99
CA ALA A 255 1.52 21.56 18.83
C ALA A 255 1.22 20.52 19.92
N GLY A 256 0.02 20.58 20.52
CA GLY A 256 -0.43 19.61 21.52
C GLY A 256 -0.58 18.18 20.97
N ALA A 257 -1.02 18.04 19.72
CA ALA A 257 -1.16 16.74 19.07
C ALA A 257 0.19 16.14 18.66
N VAL A 258 1.21 16.96 18.36
CA VAL A 258 2.56 16.50 17.98
C VAL A 258 3.09 15.47 18.98
N CYS A 259 2.95 15.78 20.27
CA CYS A 259 3.46 14.96 21.36
C CYS A 259 2.69 13.66 21.59
N CYS A 260 1.61 13.40 20.85
CA CYS A 260 0.73 12.24 20.96
C CYS A 260 0.43 11.83 22.43
N PRO A 261 -0.17 12.71 23.27
CA PRO A 261 -0.41 12.40 24.68
C PRO A 261 -1.27 11.14 24.89
N GLU A 262 -2.13 10.81 23.94
CA GLU A 262 -3.00 9.63 23.94
C GLU A 262 -2.21 8.30 23.98
N LEU A 263 -0.96 8.30 23.51
CA LEU A 263 -0.08 7.14 23.56
C LEU A 263 0.72 7.06 24.88
N ALA A 264 0.73 8.13 25.69
CA ALA A 264 1.64 8.25 26.83
C ALA A 264 1.36 7.22 27.93
N ASP A 265 0.08 6.90 28.14
CA ASP A 265 -0.39 6.10 29.26
C ASP A 265 -0.86 4.69 28.89
N LEU A 266 -0.74 4.32 27.62
CA LEU A 266 -1.15 3.00 27.15
C LEU A 266 -0.33 1.84 27.76
N PRO A 267 -0.91 0.64 27.88
CA PRO A 267 -0.19 -0.57 28.35
C PRO A 267 1.03 -0.91 27.50
N LYS A 268 1.97 -1.71 28.05
CA LYS A 268 3.25 -2.08 27.41
C LYS A 268 4.10 -0.85 27.06
N PRO A 269 4.62 -0.11 28.07
CA PRO A 269 5.29 1.17 27.88
C PRO A 269 6.51 1.14 26.94
N SER A 270 7.19 -0.01 26.81
CA SER A 270 8.29 -0.16 25.84
C SER A 270 7.80 -0.09 24.39
N VAL A 271 6.67 -0.72 24.10
CA VAL A 271 6.06 -0.74 22.75
C VAL A 271 5.40 0.61 22.45
N THR A 272 4.60 1.12 23.39
CA THR A 272 3.85 2.37 23.20
C THR A 272 4.77 3.59 23.22
N GLY A 273 5.77 3.61 24.09
CA GLY A 273 6.81 4.63 24.08
C GLY A 273 7.63 4.63 22.78
N ARG A 274 7.93 3.46 22.22
CA ARG A 274 8.63 3.33 20.93
C ARG A 274 7.81 3.88 19.78
N GLU A 275 6.52 3.53 19.70
CA GLU A 275 5.64 4.01 18.63
C GLU A 275 5.36 5.51 18.76
N ARG A 276 5.12 5.99 19.99
CA ARG A 276 4.96 7.42 20.26
C ARG A 276 6.16 8.23 19.79
N LEU A 277 7.38 7.78 20.12
CA LEU A 277 8.60 8.42 19.65
C LEU A 277 8.70 8.43 18.12
N ARG A 278 8.36 7.31 17.47
CA ARG A 278 8.35 7.19 16.00
C ARG A 278 7.38 8.17 15.34
N VAL A 279 6.16 8.31 15.87
CA VAL A 279 5.17 9.25 15.34
C VAL A 279 5.64 10.69 15.52
N ILE A 280 6.18 11.02 16.70
CA ILE A 280 6.78 12.33 16.98
C ILE A 280 7.90 12.64 15.96
N ALA A 281 8.85 11.72 15.78
CA ALA A 281 9.96 11.86 14.84
C ALA A 281 9.49 12.03 13.39
N ARG A 282 8.53 11.21 12.94
CA ARG A 282 7.93 11.33 11.61
C ARG A 282 7.33 12.71 11.37
N ARG A 283 6.58 13.23 12.34
CA ARG A 283 5.94 14.56 12.23
C ARG A 283 6.96 15.69 12.21
N VAL A 284 7.97 15.63 13.07
CA VAL A 284 9.06 16.63 13.10
C VAL A 284 9.85 16.60 11.79
N ARG A 285 10.14 15.41 11.25
CA ARG A 285 10.81 15.28 9.95
C ARG A 285 9.99 15.88 8.80
N ARG A 286 8.66 15.64 8.80
CA ARG A 286 7.74 16.21 7.79
C ARG A 286 7.58 17.72 7.97
N HIS A 287 7.52 18.19 9.21
CA HIS A 287 7.31 19.60 9.56
C HIS A 287 8.41 20.09 10.52
N PRO A 288 9.62 20.44 10.04
CA PRO A 288 10.75 20.80 10.89
C PRO A 288 10.50 21.96 11.85
N ARG A 289 9.64 22.92 11.44
CA ARG A 289 9.18 24.06 12.26
C ARG A 289 8.52 23.63 13.58
N LEU A 290 8.04 22.39 13.70
CA LEU A 290 7.48 21.86 14.95
C LEU A 290 8.50 21.80 16.08
N ARG A 291 9.81 21.73 15.78
CA ARG A 291 10.86 21.75 16.82
C ARG A 291 10.80 23.05 17.62
N ASP A 292 10.62 24.17 16.93
CA ASP A 292 10.56 25.50 17.54
C ASP A 292 9.21 25.72 18.22
N VAL A 293 8.12 25.38 17.53
CA VAL A 293 6.74 25.59 18.01
C VAL A 293 6.40 24.74 19.24
N ALA A 294 6.76 23.44 19.24
CA ALA A 294 6.46 22.55 20.36
C ALA A 294 7.56 22.54 21.43
N GLY A 295 8.78 22.98 21.09
CA GLY A 295 9.93 23.23 21.97
C GLY A 295 10.02 22.35 23.21
N THR A 296 9.61 22.91 24.36
CA THR A 296 9.70 22.26 25.67
C THR A 296 8.76 21.07 25.84
N GLY A 297 7.56 21.14 25.25
CA GLY A 297 6.60 20.04 25.25
C GLY A 297 7.11 18.82 24.48
N LEU A 298 7.76 19.07 23.33
CA LEU A 298 8.41 18.03 22.53
C LEU A 298 9.53 17.35 23.32
N ALA A 299 10.45 18.11 23.92
CA ALA A 299 11.54 17.57 24.71
C ALA A 299 11.04 16.73 25.89
N ALA A 300 10.00 17.19 26.60
CA ALA A 300 9.40 16.46 27.70
C ALA A 300 8.72 15.16 27.24
N ALA A 301 8.05 15.17 26.08
CA ALA A 301 7.43 13.99 25.51
C ALA A 301 8.47 12.93 25.10
N VAL A 302 9.57 13.35 24.46
CA VAL A 302 10.68 12.46 24.08
C VAL A 302 11.32 11.83 25.30
N GLU A 303 11.62 12.64 26.33
CA GLU A 303 12.14 12.15 27.62
C GLU A 303 11.21 11.13 28.27
N ALA A 304 9.90 11.40 28.27
CA ALA A 304 8.92 10.47 28.80
C ALA A 304 8.89 9.15 28.01
N CYS A 305 8.98 9.19 26.67
CA CYS A 305 9.04 7.99 25.83
C CYS A 305 10.26 7.13 26.18
N VAL A 306 11.45 7.75 26.25
CA VAL A 306 12.71 7.08 26.55
C VAL A 306 12.70 6.46 27.94
N ARG A 307 12.30 7.24 28.95
CA ARG A 307 12.34 6.84 30.36
C ARG A 307 11.30 5.78 30.70
N ARG A 308 10.03 6.01 30.32
CA ARG A 308 8.92 5.09 30.62
C ARG A 308 9.05 3.81 29.80
N GLY A 309 9.43 3.93 28.52
CA GLY A 309 9.59 2.79 27.63
C GLY A 309 10.88 2.01 27.83
N ARG A 310 11.83 2.53 28.63
CA ARG A 310 13.18 1.98 28.77
C ARG A 310 13.83 1.72 27.40
N LEU A 311 13.59 2.62 26.44
CA LEU A 311 13.96 2.43 25.03
C LEU A 311 15.47 2.26 24.83
N LEU A 312 16.26 2.85 25.74
CA LEU A 312 17.71 2.81 25.73
C LEU A 312 18.33 1.64 26.55
N GLY A 313 17.50 0.69 26.99
CA GLY A 313 17.90 -0.55 27.65
C GLY A 313 18.38 -1.59 26.63
N SER A 314 19.42 -2.36 26.97
CA SER A 314 20.15 -3.25 26.04
C SER A 314 19.51 -4.63 25.81
N VAL A 315 18.23 -4.84 26.16
CA VAL A 315 17.67 -6.20 26.24
C VAL A 315 16.85 -6.54 24.99
N GLY A 316 17.43 -7.38 24.13
CA GLY A 316 16.69 -8.17 23.13
C GLY A 316 16.12 -7.41 21.93
N THR A 317 16.54 -6.17 21.67
CA THR A 317 16.12 -5.42 20.48
C THR A 317 16.91 -5.86 19.25
N GLY A 318 16.20 -6.15 18.15
CA GLY A 318 16.84 -6.50 16.88
C GLY A 318 17.61 -5.30 16.29
N ARG A 319 18.57 -5.57 15.40
CA ARG A 319 19.36 -4.52 14.72
C ARG A 319 18.48 -3.45 14.08
N ALA A 320 17.41 -3.84 13.41
CA ALA A 320 16.47 -2.91 12.77
C ALA A 320 15.76 -1.98 13.78
N ASP A 321 15.42 -2.49 14.96
CA ASP A 321 14.76 -1.69 16.01
C ASP A 321 15.70 -0.65 16.61
N VAL A 322 16.97 -1.01 16.81
CA VAL A 322 18.01 -0.10 17.30
C VAL A 322 18.29 1.01 16.29
N LEU A 323 18.50 0.65 15.01
CA LEU A 323 18.74 1.64 13.95
C LEU A 323 17.56 2.62 13.84
N SER A 324 16.34 2.10 13.77
CA SER A 324 15.14 2.93 13.71
C SER A 324 14.97 3.80 14.97
N LEU A 325 15.33 3.30 16.16
CA LEU A 325 15.28 4.08 17.39
C LEU A 325 16.29 5.23 17.36
N VAL A 326 17.50 4.97 16.88
CA VAL A 326 18.54 6.00 16.75
C VAL A 326 18.12 7.07 15.76
N GLU A 327 17.64 6.70 14.58
CA GLU A 327 17.10 7.64 13.58
C GLU A 327 16.01 8.54 14.18
N ASP A 328 15.09 7.96 14.95
CA ASP A 328 14.03 8.74 15.60
C ASP A 328 14.59 9.67 16.69
N LEU A 329 15.57 9.22 17.49
CA LEU A 329 16.19 10.05 18.52
C LEU A 329 17.02 11.18 17.95
N VAL A 330 17.75 10.97 16.85
CA VAL A 330 18.50 12.04 16.18
C VAL A 330 17.58 13.16 15.73
N GLU A 331 16.40 12.80 15.24
CA GLU A 331 15.41 13.75 14.72
C GLU A 331 14.80 14.64 15.82
N VAL A 332 14.61 14.12 17.04
CA VAL A 332 13.77 14.79 18.05
C VAL A 332 14.39 14.96 19.43
N SER A 333 15.49 14.28 19.75
CA SER A 333 16.15 14.43 21.05
C SER A 333 17.16 15.57 21.02
N SER A 334 17.07 16.43 22.04
CA SER A 334 18.09 17.43 22.38
C SER A 334 18.86 17.05 23.65
N SER A 335 18.71 15.81 24.14
CA SER A 335 19.37 15.33 25.36
C SER A 335 20.72 14.70 25.02
N PRO A 336 21.85 15.29 25.48
CA PRO A 336 23.17 14.71 25.25
C PRO A 336 23.29 13.29 25.82
N GLN A 337 22.58 13.00 26.91
CA GLN A 337 22.58 11.68 27.55
C GLN A 337 21.87 10.63 26.68
N HIS A 338 20.74 10.98 26.05
CA HIS A 338 20.04 10.05 25.15
C HIS A 338 20.88 9.75 23.91
N LEU A 339 21.48 10.79 23.33
CA LEU A 339 22.29 10.68 22.11
C LEU A 339 23.59 9.91 22.37
N ALA A 340 24.25 10.14 23.51
CA ALA A 340 25.40 9.33 23.92
C ALA A 340 25.04 7.86 24.12
N ARG A 341 23.87 7.58 24.71
CA ARG A 341 23.40 6.20 24.89
C ARG A 341 22.97 5.56 23.57
N ALA A 342 22.43 6.32 22.63
CA ALA A 342 22.16 5.87 21.27
C ALA A 342 23.47 5.50 20.54
N CYS A 343 24.54 6.29 20.69
CA CYS A 343 25.88 5.95 20.20
C CYS A 343 26.36 4.61 20.80
N ALA A 344 26.19 4.42 22.12
CA ALA A 344 26.56 3.17 22.78
C ALA A 344 25.74 1.96 22.30
N LEU A 345 24.45 2.14 22.00
CA LEU A 345 23.61 1.09 21.41
C LEU A 345 24.06 0.72 20.00
N LEU A 346 24.39 1.71 19.15
CA LEU A 346 24.95 1.46 17.83
C LEU A 346 26.29 0.70 17.91
N ALA A 347 27.16 1.12 18.82
CA ALA A 347 28.45 0.47 19.05
C ALA A 347 28.30 -0.99 19.51
N GLY A 348 27.24 -1.29 20.27
CA GLY A 348 26.91 -2.64 20.74
C GLY A 348 26.19 -3.52 19.71
N LEU A 349 25.83 -3.00 18.53
CA LEU A 349 25.25 -3.82 17.46
C LEU A 349 26.31 -4.80 16.94
N PRO A 350 25.91 -6.04 16.60
CA PRO A 350 26.82 -6.98 15.96
C PRO A 350 27.36 -6.35 14.66
N ALA A 351 28.66 -6.51 14.46
CA ALA A 351 29.32 -6.06 13.23
C ALA A 351 28.60 -6.66 12.01
N PRO A 352 28.47 -5.92 10.91
CA PRO A 352 27.86 -6.45 9.69
C PRO A 352 28.59 -7.74 9.29
N THR A 353 27.84 -8.86 9.24
CA THR A 353 28.41 -10.21 9.14
C THR A 353 28.63 -10.65 7.69
N VAL A 354 28.11 -9.91 6.71
CA VAL A 354 28.26 -10.25 5.28
C VAL A 354 28.40 -8.99 4.44
N VAL A 355 29.40 -9.02 3.57
CA VAL A 355 29.56 -8.18 2.37
C VAL A 355 29.08 -9.06 1.21
N ASP A 356 27.96 -8.75 0.55
CA ASP A 356 27.64 -9.40 -0.73
C ASP A 356 26.77 -8.54 -1.68
N GLU A 357 27.29 -8.51 -2.90
CA GLU A 357 26.96 -7.98 -4.24
C GLU A 357 25.95 -6.85 -4.56
N PRO A 358 26.26 -6.03 -5.60
CA PRO A 358 25.37 -5.00 -6.13
C PRO A 358 24.14 -5.61 -6.83
N PRO A 359 23.05 -4.82 -6.96
CA PRO A 359 21.78 -5.29 -7.50
C PRO A 359 21.90 -5.77 -8.96
N MET A 360 21.21 -6.86 -9.26
CA MET A 360 21.05 -7.46 -10.58
C MET A 360 20.72 -6.41 -11.65
N GLY A 361 21.56 -6.31 -12.68
CA GLY A 361 21.29 -5.52 -13.88
C GLY A 361 22.42 -4.62 -14.38
N VAL A 362 23.50 -4.45 -13.61
CA VAL A 362 24.70 -3.74 -14.07
C VAL A 362 25.83 -4.75 -14.21
N LYS A 363 26.38 -4.92 -15.43
CA LYS A 363 27.70 -5.55 -15.62
C LYS A 363 28.72 -4.67 -14.90
N VAL A 364 29.03 -4.98 -13.64
CA VAL A 364 30.12 -4.32 -12.95
C VAL A 364 31.34 -5.24 -12.99
N VAL A 365 32.39 -4.75 -13.62
CA VAL A 365 33.72 -5.36 -13.60
C VAL A 365 34.21 -5.30 -12.15
N PHE A 366 34.46 -6.46 -11.53
CA PHE A 366 34.73 -6.59 -10.09
C PHE A 366 36.02 -5.90 -9.61
N ASP A 367 36.90 -5.48 -10.52
CA ASP A 367 38.14 -4.77 -10.18
C ASP A 367 37.94 -3.30 -9.75
N GLU A 368 36.74 -2.72 -9.86
CA GLU A 368 36.53 -1.28 -9.65
C GLU A 368 35.47 -0.90 -8.59
N LEU A 369 34.84 -1.85 -7.89
CA LEU A 369 33.87 -1.51 -6.84
C LEU A 369 34.56 -1.31 -5.48
N PRO A 370 34.67 -0.06 -4.99
CA PRO A 370 35.26 0.18 -3.69
C PRO A 370 34.39 -0.48 -2.59
N PRO A 371 34.98 -1.07 -1.54
CA PRO A 371 34.27 -1.80 -0.47
C PRO A 371 33.04 -1.08 0.10
N ARG A 372 33.04 0.26 0.08
CA ARG A 372 31.90 1.13 0.45
C ARG A 372 30.60 0.86 -0.34
N ARG A 373 30.68 0.51 -1.63
CA ARG A 373 29.50 0.23 -2.47
C ARG A 373 28.85 -1.11 -2.11
N LEU A 374 29.62 -2.03 -1.53
CA LEU A 374 29.13 -3.33 -1.10
C LEU A 374 28.27 -3.24 0.18
N LEU A 375 28.49 -2.21 1.02
CA LEU A 375 27.64 -1.93 2.18
C LEU A 375 26.27 -1.33 1.81
N GLU A 376 26.12 -0.79 0.59
CA GLU A 376 24.89 -0.13 0.14
C GLU A 376 23.79 -1.13 -0.26
N GLY A 377 24.15 -2.27 -0.87
CA GLY A 377 23.21 -3.25 -1.43
C GLY A 377 22.20 -3.83 -0.42
N LYS A 378 22.69 -4.32 0.73
CA LYS A 378 21.83 -4.86 1.82
C LYS A 378 21.56 -3.87 2.95
N GLN A 379 21.80 -2.57 2.73
CA GLN A 379 21.64 -1.53 3.76
C GLN A 379 22.52 -1.77 5.01
N GLU A 380 23.64 -2.47 4.84
CA GLU A 380 24.59 -2.75 5.92
C GLU A 380 25.32 -1.48 6.39
N HIS A 381 25.41 -0.46 5.54
CA HIS A 381 25.89 0.88 5.88
C HIS A 381 25.04 1.63 6.91
N ARG A 382 23.80 1.19 7.20
CA ARG A 382 22.88 1.95 8.07
C ARG A 382 23.44 2.23 9.47
N ARG A 383 24.34 1.39 9.98
CA ARG A 383 25.03 1.64 11.26
C ARG A 383 25.95 2.86 11.16
N ALA A 384 26.74 2.95 10.09
CA ALA A 384 27.62 4.08 9.81
C ALA A 384 26.84 5.36 9.44
N GLU A 385 25.74 5.21 8.69
CA GLU A 385 24.82 6.30 8.35
C GLU A 385 24.16 6.89 9.61
N ALA A 386 23.61 6.04 10.49
CA ALA A 386 23.03 6.48 11.76
C ALA A 386 24.05 7.22 12.65
N LEU A 387 25.31 6.77 12.67
CA LEU A 387 26.37 7.48 13.40
C LEU A 387 26.71 8.83 12.77
N THR A 388 26.66 8.95 11.44
CA THR A 388 26.85 10.22 10.74
C THR A 388 25.74 11.22 11.10
N HIS A 389 24.49 10.75 11.15
CA HIS A 389 23.36 11.57 11.62
C HIS A 389 23.49 11.97 13.08
N LEU A 390 23.93 11.07 13.97
CA LEU A 390 24.24 11.41 15.36
C LEU A 390 25.32 12.48 15.46
N ALA A 391 26.42 12.36 14.71
CA ALA A 391 27.51 13.34 14.72
C ALA A 391 27.10 14.71 14.15
N ALA A 392 26.11 14.75 13.26
CA ALA A 392 25.54 16.01 12.74
C ALA A 392 24.62 16.70 13.75
N ASN A 393 24.07 15.98 14.73
CA ASN A 393 23.25 16.57 15.79
C ASN A 393 24.14 17.31 16.81
N ALA A 394 23.91 18.62 16.96
CA ALA A 394 24.71 19.51 17.80
C ALA A 394 24.70 19.15 19.31
N CYS A 395 23.71 18.38 19.76
CA CYS A 395 23.61 17.94 21.15
C CYS A 395 24.35 16.62 21.42
N THR A 396 24.85 15.93 20.39
CA THR A 396 25.55 14.65 20.54
C THR A 396 26.96 14.89 21.09
N PRO A 397 27.34 14.26 22.23
CA PRO A 397 28.69 14.38 22.76
C PRO A 397 29.74 13.78 21.80
N ALA A 398 30.80 14.54 21.51
CA ALA A 398 31.84 14.14 20.56
C ALA A 398 32.64 12.91 21.03
N ASP A 399 32.81 12.75 22.35
CA ASP A 399 33.42 11.58 22.97
C ASP A 399 32.59 10.31 22.70
N ALA A 400 31.25 10.38 22.86
CA ALA A 400 30.37 9.25 22.57
C ALA A 400 30.37 8.83 21.09
N VAL A 401 30.46 9.81 20.18
CA VAL A 401 30.62 9.54 18.73
C VAL A 401 31.97 8.86 18.47
N THR A 402 33.03 9.34 19.10
CA THR A 402 34.39 8.77 18.94
C THR A 402 34.46 7.34 19.47
N GLU A 403 33.85 7.04 20.62
CA GLU A 403 33.75 5.66 21.12
C GLU A 403 32.98 4.75 20.16
N ALA A 404 31.87 5.23 19.60
CA ALA A 404 31.09 4.45 18.62
C ALA A 404 31.85 4.24 17.30
N LEU A 405 32.64 5.23 16.85
CA LEU A 405 33.52 5.09 15.69
C LEU A 405 34.52 3.95 15.86
N ARG A 406 35.10 3.78 17.05
CA ARG A 406 36.06 2.70 17.34
C ARG A 406 35.45 1.30 17.26
N ALA A 407 34.12 1.18 17.34
CA ALA A 407 33.41 -0.09 17.20
C ALA A 407 33.03 -0.42 15.74
N LEU A 408 33.29 0.50 14.79
CA LEU A 408 33.04 0.28 13.37
C LEU A 408 34.17 -0.50 12.71
N LEU A 409 33.84 -1.27 11.68
CA LEU A 409 34.82 -1.94 10.84
C LEU A 409 35.53 -0.96 9.90
N PRO A 410 36.75 -1.26 9.43
CA PRO A 410 37.45 -0.45 8.43
C PRO A 410 36.61 -0.12 7.18
N VAL A 411 35.77 -1.06 6.73
CA VAL A 411 34.86 -0.86 5.59
C VAL A 411 33.77 0.19 5.87
N GLU A 412 33.27 0.27 7.11
CA GLU A 412 32.29 1.27 7.53
C GLU A 412 32.94 2.65 7.74
N LEU A 413 34.17 2.68 8.28
CA LEU A 413 34.97 3.92 8.38
C LEU A 413 35.28 4.49 6.99
N SER A 414 35.65 3.63 6.05
CA SER A 414 35.84 4.00 4.65
C SER A 414 34.55 4.54 4.01
N TRP A 415 33.39 3.98 4.35
CA TRP A 415 32.10 4.51 3.89
C TRP A 415 31.86 5.95 4.40
N ILE A 416 32.13 6.23 5.68
CA ILE A 416 31.99 7.57 6.28
C ILE A 416 32.87 8.60 5.58
N LEU A 417 34.14 8.25 5.30
CA LEU A 417 35.09 9.15 4.63
C LEU A 417 34.60 9.65 3.27
N HIS A 418 33.95 8.77 2.51
CA HIS A 418 33.55 9.01 1.13
C HIS A 418 32.13 9.58 1.00
N ARG A 419 31.44 9.85 2.12
CA ARG A 419 30.13 10.51 2.12
C ARG A 419 30.30 12.03 2.16
N GLU A 420 29.67 12.72 1.21
CA GLU A 420 29.73 14.18 1.08
C GLU A 420 29.13 14.88 2.29
N GLU A 421 28.03 14.33 2.81
CA GLU A 421 27.24 14.87 3.94
C GLU A 421 27.94 14.72 5.31
N THR A 422 29.05 13.97 5.37
CA THR A 422 29.83 13.75 6.60
C THR A 422 30.51 15.02 7.08
N THR A 423 30.39 15.33 8.37
CA THR A 423 31.03 16.51 8.98
C THR A 423 32.57 16.38 8.96
N GLY A 424 33.27 17.51 8.78
CA GLY A 424 34.74 17.53 8.76
C GLY A 424 35.42 16.86 9.97
N PRO A 425 34.97 17.12 11.22
CA PRO A 425 35.53 16.47 12.41
C PRO A 425 35.32 14.94 12.41
N LEU A 426 34.14 14.47 12.00
CA LEU A 426 33.85 13.02 11.92
C LEU A 426 34.71 12.36 10.85
N ARG A 427 34.89 13.02 9.70
CA ARG A 427 35.74 12.55 8.61
C ARG A 427 37.20 12.40 9.07
N GLN A 428 37.75 13.38 9.79
CA GLN A 428 39.11 13.27 10.32
C GLN A 428 39.26 12.13 11.32
N ALA A 429 38.34 12.02 12.29
CA ALA A 429 38.38 10.95 13.30
C ALA A 429 38.25 9.55 12.68
N ALA A 430 37.49 9.39 11.60
CA ALA A 430 37.40 8.13 10.87
C ALA A 430 38.70 7.81 10.10
N ALA A 431 39.38 8.82 9.55
CA ALA A 431 40.66 8.64 8.86
C ALA A 431 41.75 8.17 9.83
N ASP A 432 41.80 8.75 11.03
CA ASP A 432 42.79 8.42 12.07
C ASP A 432 42.66 6.97 12.59
N LEU A 433 41.51 6.31 12.37
CA LEU A 433 41.23 4.94 12.81
C LEU A 433 41.39 3.88 11.71
N LEU A 434 41.61 4.27 10.45
CA LEU A 434 41.83 3.32 9.37
C LEU A 434 43.25 2.73 9.44
N PRO A 435 43.41 1.41 9.31
CA PRO A 435 44.72 0.80 9.20
C PRO A 435 45.39 1.19 7.87
N ASP A 436 46.73 1.28 7.87
CA ASP A 436 47.52 1.47 6.63
C ASP A 436 47.21 0.34 5.63
N GLU A 437 46.99 0.70 4.37
CA GLU A 437 46.50 -0.16 3.29
C GLU A 437 47.41 -1.39 3.05
N GLY A 438 47.10 -2.50 3.72
CA GLY A 438 47.70 -3.79 3.47
C GLY A 438 46.85 -4.87 4.11
N GLU A 439 46.46 -5.88 3.33
CA GLU A 439 45.68 -7.07 3.73
C GLU A 439 44.15 -6.93 3.63
N THR A 440 43.65 -6.90 2.39
CA THR A 440 42.33 -7.48 2.07
C THR A 440 42.39 -9.01 2.21
N GLY A 441 42.15 -9.49 3.43
CA GLY A 441 42.00 -10.91 3.73
C GLY A 441 40.74 -11.52 3.10
N GLY A 442 40.96 -12.53 2.26
CA GLY A 442 40.13 -13.73 2.05
C GLY A 442 38.60 -13.59 2.05
N VAL A 443 38.02 -13.35 0.87
CA VAL A 443 36.64 -13.74 0.56
C VAL A 443 36.68 -14.76 -0.57
N LEU A 444 35.99 -15.89 -0.39
CA LEU A 444 35.81 -16.90 -1.44
C LEU A 444 34.97 -16.30 -2.58
N ARG A 445 35.50 -16.28 -3.81
CA ARG A 445 34.79 -15.86 -5.02
C ARG A 445 34.77 -16.98 -6.07
N LEU A 446 33.70 -17.04 -6.86
CA LEU A 446 33.66 -17.87 -8.06
C LEU A 446 34.69 -17.34 -9.08
N LEU A 447 35.34 -18.25 -9.79
CA LEU A 447 36.33 -17.92 -10.82
C LEU A 447 35.63 -17.50 -12.12
N SER A 448 36.15 -16.49 -12.80
CA SER A 448 35.70 -16.15 -14.16
C SER A 448 36.19 -17.17 -15.18
N ASP A 449 35.58 -17.23 -16.37
CA ASP A 449 36.01 -18.17 -17.41
C ASP A 449 37.49 -17.98 -17.83
N ASP A 450 37.99 -16.74 -17.79
CA ASP A 450 39.40 -16.44 -18.11
C ASP A 450 40.36 -16.96 -17.03
N GLU A 451 39.88 -17.10 -15.79
CA GLU A 451 40.63 -17.72 -14.69
C GLU A 451 40.47 -19.24 -14.68
N LEU A 452 39.32 -19.73 -15.13
CA LEU A 452 39.07 -21.14 -15.36
C LEU A 452 39.98 -21.68 -16.47
N ASP A 453 40.27 -20.92 -17.53
CA ASP A 453 41.27 -21.30 -18.55
C ASP A 453 42.66 -21.60 -17.97
N ALA A 454 43.02 -20.97 -16.85
CA ALA A 454 44.29 -21.19 -16.16
C ALA A 454 44.26 -22.43 -15.23
N CYS A 455 43.09 -23.05 -15.05
CA CYS A 455 42.93 -24.24 -14.24
C CYS A 455 43.23 -25.52 -15.06
N PRO A 456 43.91 -26.53 -14.48
CA PRO A 456 44.21 -27.78 -15.20
C PRO A 456 42.98 -28.57 -15.64
N ASP A 457 41.91 -28.49 -14.85
CA ASP A 457 40.60 -29.08 -15.16
C ASP A 457 39.49 -28.10 -14.73
N PRO A 458 39.08 -27.19 -15.63
CA PRO A 458 38.02 -26.23 -15.38
C PRO A 458 36.69 -26.92 -15.04
N GLY A 459 36.45 -28.11 -15.60
CA GLY A 459 35.21 -28.85 -15.39
C GLY A 459 35.10 -29.40 -13.98
N ALA A 460 36.18 -29.97 -13.44
CA ALA A 460 36.22 -30.43 -12.05
C ALA A 460 35.98 -29.28 -11.04
N VAL A 461 36.42 -28.06 -11.37
CA VAL A 461 36.14 -26.87 -10.55
C VAL A 461 34.65 -26.53 -10.57
N LEU A 462 34.01 -26.53 -11.75
CA LEU A 462 32.57 -26.30 -11.86
C LEU A 462 31.75 -27.38 -11.11
N GLN A 463 32.16 -28.65 -11.22
CA GLN A 463 31.52 -29.76 -10.50
C GLN A 463 31.65 -29.60 -8.97
N SER A 464 32.81 -29.15 -8.48
CA SER A 464 33.00 -28.88 -7.05
C SER A 464 32.08 -27.80 -6.49
N TRP A 465 31.61 -26.87 -7.34
CA TRP A 465 30.64 -25.86 -6.94
C TRP A 465 29.22 -26.44 -6.84
N LEU A 466 28.86 -27.38 -7.71
CA LEU A 466 27.58 -28.09 -7.68
C LEU A 466 27.48 -29.08 -6.52
N ASP A 467 28.60 -29.71 -6.15
CA ASP A 467 28.70 -30.69 -5.07
C ASP A 467 28.82 -30.06 -3.67
N ALA A 468 29.02 -28.74 -3.59
CA ALA A 468 29.12 -28.04 -2.32
C ALA A 468 27.79 -28.15 -1.54
N PRO A 469 27.81 -28.51 -0.24
CA PRO A 469 26.59 -28.70 0.53
C PRO A 469 25.77 -27.40 0.58
N ALA A 470 24.45 -27.53 0.34
CA ALA A 470 23.47 -26.44 0.27
C ALA A 470 23.20 -25.73 1.62
N ALA A 471 24.23 -25.50 2.42
CA ALA A 471 24.16 -24.92 3.76
C ALA A 471 24.20 -23.38 3.79
N ALA A 472 24.15 -22.71 2.64
CA ALA A 472 24.15 -21.25 2.56
C ALA A 472 23.17 -20.80 1.48
N ASP A 473 21.95 -20.46 1.88
CA ASP A 473 20.91 -19.73 1.14
C ASP A 473 20.55 -20.20 -0.29
N ALA A 474 19.25 -20.31 -0.59
CA ALA A 474 18.74 -20.62 -1.94
C ALA A 474 19.27 -19.66 -3.03
N LEU A 475 19.66 -18.44 -2.65
CA LEU A 475 20.25 -17.42 -3.52
C LEU A 475 21.70 -17.74 -3.95
N THR A 476 22.49 -18.43 -3.13
CA THR A 476 23.85 -18.87 -3.48
C THR A 476 23.81 -19.99 -4.50
N ARG A 477 22.81 -20.86 -4.39
CA ARG A 477 22.61 -22.00 -5.28
C ARG A 477 22.18 -21.55 -6.68
N ASP A 478 21.16 -20.70 -6.79
CA ASP A 478 20.73 -20.09 -8.07
C ASP A 478 21.88 -19.39 -8.79
N ARG A 479 22.77 -18.76 -8.03
CA ARG A 479 23.97 -18.10 -8.57
C ARG A 479 24.99 -19.08 -9.12
N ILE A 480 25.35 -20.12 -8.36
CA ILE A 480 26.26 -21.18 -8.83
C ILE A 480 25.69 -21.83 -10.10
N GLU A 481 24.39 -22.14 -10.10
CA GLU A 481 23.70 -22.76 -11.23
C GLU A 481 23.74 -21.87 -12.50
N ARG A 482 23.50 -20.56 -12.36
CA ARG A 482 23.64 -19.61 -13.47
C ARG A 482 25.08 -19.47 -13.94
N THR A 483 26.06 -19.40 -13.04
CA THR A 483 27.48 -19.28 -13.42
C THR A 483 27.96 -20.51 -14.17
N VAL A 484 27.56 -21.71 -13.71
CA VAL A 484 27.84 -22.95 -14.43
C VAL A 484 27.15 -22.95 -15.80
N LEU A 485 25.89 -22.51 -15.90
CA LEU A 485 25.15 -22.47 -17.18
C LEU A 485 25.81 -21.59 -18.25
N ILE A 486 26.37 -20.43 -17.86
CA ILE A 486 26.94 -19.46 -18.82
C ILE A 486 28.44 -19.65 -19.08
N SER A 487 29.13 -20.50 -18.30
CA SER A 487 30.56 -20.75 -18.45
C SER A 487 30.88 -21.45 -19.77
N ARG A 488 31.92 -21.06 -20.49
CA ARG A 488 32.39 -21.80 -21.70
C ARG A 488 32.88 -23.22 -21.40
N HIS A 489 33.14 -23.53 -20.13
CA HIS A 489 33.67 -24.82 -19.69
C HIS A 489 32.59 -25.78 -19.15
N HIS A 490 31.31 -25.40 -19.22
CA HIS A 490 30.25 -26.29 -18.80
C HIS A 490 30.20 -27.54 -19.67
N THR A 491 29.90 -28.68 -19.05
CA THR A 491 29.75 -29.96 -19.74
C THR A 491 28.29 -30.38 -19.67
N MET A 492 27.92 -31.39 -20.46
CA MET A 492 26.58 -31.98 -20.38
C MET A 492 26.29 -32.54 -18.97
N GLU A 493 27.31 -33.04 -18.27
CA GLU A 493 27.18 -33.54 -16.91
C GLU A 493 26.82 -32.44 -15.92
N HIS A 494 27.43 -31.25 -16.06
CA HIS A 494 27.05 -30.07 -15.28
C HIS A 494 25.61 -29.63 -15.58
N LEU A 495 25.25 -29.52 -16.86
CA LEU A 495 23.90 -29.07 -17.26
C LEU A 495 22.80 -30.00 -16.76
N ARG A 496 23.05 -31.31 -16.71
CA ARG A 496 22.08 -32.31 -16.24
C ARG A 496 21.77 -32.19 -14.75
N GLN A 497 22.67 -31.61 -13.96
CA GLN A 497 22.49 -31.40 -12.51
C GLN A 497 21.76 -30.10 -12.19
N LEU A 498 21.66 -29.16 -13.13
CA LEU A 498 20.97 -27.89 -12.94
C LEU A 498 19.44 -28.07 -12.97
N PRO A 499 18.66 -27.22 -12.26
CA PRO A 499 17.22 -27.15 -12.41
C PRO A 499 16.80 -26.88 -13.85
N ALA A 500 15.75 -27.57 -14.30
CA ALA A 500 15.26 -27.45 -15.67
C ALA A 500 14.79 -26.02 -16.01
N ASP A 501 14.14 -25.34 -15.07
CA ASP A 501 13.68 -23.97 -15.27
C ASP A 501 14.86 -22.99 -15.50
N THR A 502 15.96 -23.16 -14.77
CA THR A 502 17.18 -22.36 -14.90
C THR A 502 17.77 -22.49 -16.30
N VAL A 503 17.96 -23.73 -16.78
CA VAL A 503 18.51 -24.01 -18.13
C VAL A 503 17.59 -23.49 -19.24
N LEU A 504 16.28 -23.72 -19.12
CA LEU A 504 15.29 -23.35 -20.15
C LEU A 504 15.02 -21.85 -20.21
N THR A 505 15.10 -21.13 -19.10
CA THR A 505 14.75 -19.70 -19.03
C THR A 505 15.93 -18.79 -19.35
N HIS A 506 17.13 -19.15 -18.90
CA HIS A 506 18.28 -18.23 -18.90
C HIS A 506 19.25 -18.45 -20.07
N ALA A 507 19.24 -19.63 -20.70
CA ALA A 507 20.00 -19.89 -21.92
C ALA A 507 19.19 -20.70 -22.95
N PRO A 508 17.95 -20.26 -23.31
CA PRO A 508 17.06 -21.03 -24.17
C PRO A 508 17.65 -21.28 -25.55
N THR A 509 18.27 -20.27 -26.16
CA THR A 509 18.64 -20.32 -27.59
C THR A 509 20.01 -20.95 -27.82
N ASP A 510 20.97 -20.68 -26.93
CA ASP A 510 22.38 -21.04 -27.13
C ASP A 510 22.75 -22.39 -26.50
N VAL A 511 22.00 -22.84 -25.49
CA VAL A 511 22.28 -24.08 -24.75
C VAL A 511 21.09 -25.04 -24.82
N ALA A 512 19.90 -24.64 -24.37
CA ALA A 512 18.78 -25.56 -24.23
C ALA A 512 18.20 -26.04 -25.58
N LEU A 513 17.97 -25.12 -26.52
CA LEU A 513 17.32 -25.40 -27.81
C LEU A 513 18.14 -26.36 -28.70
N PRO A 514 19.47 -26.21 -28.87
CA PRO A 514 20.28 -27.19 -29.61
C PRO A 514 20.24 -28.58 -28.98
N ILE A 515 20.27 -28.67 -27.65
CA ILE A 515 20.22 -29.94 -26.91
C ILE A 515 18.85 -30.60 -27.10
N LEU A 516 17.76 -29.89 -26.82
CA LEU A 516 16.40 -30.43 -26.96
C LEU A 516 16.07 -30.81 -28.41
N THR A 517 16.50 -30.00 -29.38
CA THR A 517 16.30 -30.32 -30.81
C THR A 517 17.08 -31.57 -31.21
N ARG A 518 18.30 -31.77 -30.66
CA ARG A 518 19.08 -32.99 -30.88
C ARG A 518 18.42 -34.22 -30.26
N PHE A 519 17.84 -34.09 -29.06
CA PHE A 519 17.20 -35.20 -28.35
C PHE A 519 15.81 -35.56 -28.92
N CYS A 520 14.99 -34.56 -29.24
CA CYS A 520 13.66 -34.77 -29.81
C CYS A 520 13.69 -35.05 -31.32
N GLY A 521 14.66 -34.50 -32.05
CA GLY A 521 14.78 -34.68 -33.50
C GLY A 521 13.49 -34.36 -34.26
N SER A 522 13.17 -35.17 -35.27
CA SER A 522 11.93 -35.10 -36.03
C SER A 522 10.80 -36.00 -35.48
N ASP A 523 10.95 -36.53 -34.26
CA ASP A 523 10.01 -37.48 -33.67
C ASP A 523 8.87 -36.76 -32.91
N PRO A 524 7.63 -36.78 -33.42
CA PRO A 524 6.51 -36.10 -32.78
C PRO A 524 6.17 -36.65 -31.37
N ASP A 525 6.46 -37.92 -31.09
CA ASP A 525 6.17 -38.53 -29.78
C ASP A 525 7.16 -38.06 -28.71
N ARG A 526 8.39 -37.71 -29.10
CA ARG A 526 9.38 -37.07 -28.22
C ARG A 526 9.00 -35.64 -27.90
N TRP A 527 8.49 -34.89 -28.88
CA TRP A 527 7.95 -33.54 -28.64
C TRP A 527 6.74 -33.55 -27.71
N ALA A 528 5.84 -34.54 -27.83
CA ALA A 528 4.72 -34.72 -26.90
C ALA A 528 5.18 -35.11 -25.47
N THR A 529 6.25 -35.90 -25.37
CA THR A 529 6.84 -36.30 -24.08
C THR A 529 7.56 -35.13 -23.42
N LEU A 530 8.29 -34.30 -24.20
CA LEU A 530 8.88 -33.05 -23.72
C LEU A 530 7.80 -32.11 -23.17
N LEU A 531 6.69 -31.93 -23.90
CA LEU A 531 5.57 -31.12 -23.43
C LEU A 531 5.03 -31.59 -22.09
N THR A 532 4.95 -32.91 -21.87
CA THR A 532 4.51 -33.48 -20.59
C THR A 532 5.56 -33.25 -19.49
N ALA A 533 6.84 -33.47 -19.80
CA ALA A 533 7.95 -33.27 -18.85
C ALA A 533 8.12 -31.80 -18.43
N LEU A 534 7.62 -30.83 -19.21
CA LEU A 534 7.65 -29.40 -18.91
C LEU A 534 6.45 -28.89 -18.09
N THR A 535 5.55 -29.77 -17.62
CA THR A 535 4.36 -29.39 -16.83
C THR A 535 4.55 -29.47 -15.31
N PHE A 536 5.77 -29.21 -14.82
CA PHE A 536 6.08 -29.22 -13.39
C PHE A 536 5.59 -27.94 -12.67
N GLY A 537 5.26 -28.06 -11.38
CA GLY A 537 4.80 -26.95 -10.54
C GLY A 537 5.97 -26.14 -9.95
N HIS A 538 5.70 -24.92 -9.50
CA HIS A 538 6.72 -23.96 -9.03
C HIS A 538 7.53 -24.42 -7.79
N LEU A 539 7.13 -25.50 -7.11
CA LEU A 539 7.77 -25.99 -5.88
C LEU A 539 8.54 -27.31 -6.05
N ASP A 540 8.40 -28.01 -7.18
CA ASP A 540 9.07 -29.28 -7.48
C ASP A 540 9.64 -29.21 -8.90
N VAL A 541 10.72 -28.42 -9.07
CA VAL A 541 11.40 -28.28 -10.35
C VAL A 541 12.36 -29.46 -10.55
N PRO A 542 12.17 -30.31 -11.58
CA PRO A 542 13.07 -31.41 -11.86
C PRO A 542 14.43 -30.89 -12.35
N ALA A 543 15.47 -31.71 -12.20
CA ALA A 543 16.75 -31.43 -12.82
C ALA A 543 16.64 -31.57 -14.35
N PHE A 544 17.41 -30.79 -15.10
CA PHE A 544 17.40 -30.86 -16.56
C PHE A 544 17.77 -32.26 -17.07
N GLY A 545 18.62 -32.98 -16.33
CA GLY A 545 18.95 -34.38 -16.61
C GLY A 545 17.74 -35.32 -16.53
N GLU A 546 16.83 -35.10 -15.59
CA GLU A 546 15.61 -35.91 -15.45
C GLU A 546 14.65 -35.71 -16.63
N ILE A 547 14.61 -34.50 -17.19
CA ILE A 547 13.88 -34.22 -18.44
C ILE A 547 14.52 -34.97 -19.60
N LEU A 548 15.85 -34.94 -19.73
CA LEU A 548 16.55 -35.65 -20.79
C LEU A 548 16.39 -37.18 -20.66
N ASP A 549 16.43 -37.72 -19.45
CA ASP A 549 16.21 -39.15 -19.18
C ASP A 549 14.79 -39.58 -19.54
N ALA A 550 13.79 -38.75 -19.24
CA ALA A 550 12.41 -39.00 -19.66
C ALA A 550 12.25 -39.04 -21.20
N LEU A 551 13.09 -38.29 -21.93
CA LEU A 551 13.12 -38.31 -23.40
C LEU A 551 13.87 -39.53 -23.96
N GLU A 552 14.91 -40.02 -23.28
CA GLU A 552 15.66 -41.21 -23.69
C GLU A 552 14.92 -42.51 -23.39
N ALA A 553 14.26 -42.61 -22.22
CA ALA A 553 13.56 -43.81 -21.74
C ALA A 553 12.41 -44.28 -22.65
N LYS A 554 11.98 -43.44 -23.60
CA LYS A 554 10.93 -43.72 -24.57
C LYS A 554 11.44 -44.11 -25.96
N SER A 555 12.72 -44.47 -26.12
CA SER A 555 13.21 -45.08 -27.37
C SER A 555 12.70 -46.53 -27.49
N PRO A 556 11.80 -46.87 -28.45
CA PRO A 556 11.69 -48.25 -28.89
C PRO A 556 12.97 -48.63 -29.64
N ALA A 557 13.53 -49.80 -29.34
CA ALA A 557 14.50 -50.48 -30.21
C ALA A 557 13.83 -50.91 -31.53
#